data_AF-A0A6A4KTL1-F1
#
_entry.id   AF-A0A6A4KTL1-F1
#
_cell.length_a   1.000
_cell.length_b   1.000
_cell.length_c   1.000
_cell.angle_alpha   90.00
_cell.angle_beta   90.00
_cell.angle_gamma   90.00
#
_symmetry.space_group_name_H-M   'P 1'
#
loop_
_entity.id
_entity.type
_entity.pdbx_description
1 polymer ?
#
loop_
_entity_poly.entity_id
_entity_poly.type
_entity_poly.pdbx_seq_one_letter_code
_entity_poly.pdbx_strand_id
1 'polypeptide(L)'
;MLGTTVFIPSIIVPLMGGGQKEKAEVIQTSLFVAGLNTLLQTWFGTRLPVVIGPSYSFIAPALFVVLSDRYSKYVDPLERFEESMRGIQGAMMIASIIPILLGFFGIWRIIV
;
A
#
# COMPACT_ATOMS: atom_id res chain seq x y z
N MET A 1 3.16 -7.80 11.07
CA MET A 1 3.05 -8.08 9.62
C MET A 1 1.76 -8.81 9.26
N LEU A 2 1.50 -10.03 9.75
CA LEU A 2 0.27 -10.74 9.39
C LEU A 2 -1.01 -10.00 9.77
N GLY A 3 -1.06 -9.41 10.97
CA GLY A 3 -2.22 -8.63 11.42
C GLY A 3 -2.54 -7.44 10.50
N THR A 4 -1.53 -6.63 10.13
CA THR A 4 -1.73 -5.50 9.21
C THR A 4 -2.13 -5.95 7.82
N THR A 5 -1.51 -7.01 7.31
CA THR A 5 -1.80 -7.55 5.97
C THR A 5 -3.22 -8.08 5.83
N VAL A 6 -3.84 -8.55 6.90
CA VAL A 6 -5.26 -8.98 6.87
C VAL A 6 -6.21 -7.82 7.22
N PHE A 7 -5.83 -6.99 8.20
CA PHE A 7 -6.69 -5.91 8.71
C PHE A 7 -6.90 -4.79 7.68
N ILE A 8 -5.83 -4.36 7.00
CA ILE A 8 -5.89 -3.25 6.05
C ILE A 8 -6.82 -3.60 4.86
N PRO A 9 -6.65 -4.72 4.15
CA PRO A 9 -7.57 -5.11 3.08
C PRO A 9 -8.99 -5.36 3.58
N SER A 10 -9.17 -5.85 4.82
CA SER A 10 -10.49 -6.05 5.40
C SER A 10 -11.29 -4.76 5.57
N ILE A 11 -10.62 -3.62 5.75
CA ILE A 11 -11.28 -2.31 5.85
C ILE A 11 -11.45 -1.69 4.47
N ILE A 12 -10.41 -1.71 3.64
CA ILE A 12 -10.35 -0.89 2.42
C ILE A 12 -11.08 -1.56 1.24
N VAL A 13 -10.96 -2.89 1.07
CA VAL A 13 -11.52 -3.61 -0.09
C VAL A 13 -13.04 -3.48 -0.20
N PRO A 14 -13.82 -3.65 0.89
CA PRO A 14 -15.27 -3.49 0.80
C PRO A 14 -15.69 -2.07 0.41
N LEU A 15 -14.95 -1.04 0.83
CA LEU A 15 -15.24 0.35 0.51
C LEU A 15 -14.98 0.69 -0.97
N MET A 16 -14.13 -0.08 -1.64
CA MET A 16 -13.86 0.03 -3.07
C MET A 16 -14.88 -0.72 -3.94
N GLY A 17 -15.81 -1.47 -3.35
CA GLY A 17 -16.73 -2.35 -4.07
C GLY A 17 -16.22 -3.78 -4.25
N GLY A 18 -15.04 -4.12 -3.72
CA GLY A 18 -14.48 -5.47 -3.81
C GLY A 18 -15.17 -6.46 -2.85
N GLY A 19 -15.35 -7.70 -3.31
CA GLY A 19 -15.90 -8.81 -2.54
C GLY A 19 -14.83 -9.64 -1.83
N GLN A 20 -15.19 -10.88 -1.48
CA GLN A 20 -14.28 -11.80 -0.78
C GLN A 20 -13.13 -12.28 -1.67
N LYS A 21 -13.36 -12.39 -2.98
CA LYS A 21 -12.34 -12.81 -3.94
C LYS A 21 -11.24 -11.75 -4.05
N GLU A 22 -11.64 -10.50 -4.25
CA GLU A 22 -10.75 -9.35 -4.36
C GLU A 22 -10.00 -9.13 -3.05
N LYS A 23 -10.68 -9.32 -1.91
CA LYS A 23 -10.05 -9.27 -0.60
C LYS A 23 -8.96 -10.32 -0.44
N ALA A 24 -9.24 -11.58 -0.81
CA ALA A 24 -8.27 -12.67 -0.75
C ALA A 24 -7.06 -12.40 -1.65
N GLU A 25 -7.29 -11.88 -2.85
CA GLU A 25 -6.24 -11.51 -3.80
C GLU A 25 -5.33 -10.41 -3.26
N VAL A 26 -5.89 -9.35 -2.67
CA VAL A 26 -5.10 -8.26 -2.06
C VAL A 26 -4.27 -8.77 -0.87
N ILE A 27 -4.82 -9.68 -0.06
CA ILE A 27 -4.08 -10.30 1.06
C ILE A 27 -2.92 -11.16 0.51
N GLN A 28 -3.18 -12.02 -0.46
CA GLN A 28 -2.19 -12.91 -1.05
C GLN A 28 -1.05 -12.12 -1.71
N THR A 29 -1.38 -11.14 -2.53
CA THR A 29 -0.39 -10.28 -3.20
C THR A 29 0.43 -9.48 -2.20
N SER A 30 -0.20 -8.93 -1.16
CA SER A 30 0.51 -8.21 -0.09
C SER A 30 1.50 -9.09 0.67
N LEU A 31 1.13 -10.34 0.98
CA LEU A 31 2.04 -11.30 1.61
C LEU A 31 3.21 -11.66 0.69
N PHE A 32 2.94 -11.89 -0.59
CA PHE A 32 3.96 -12.21 -1.58
C PHE A 32 4.97 -11.07 -1.76
N VAL A 33 4.48 -9.84 -1.96
CA VAL A 33 5.31 -8.65 -2.12
C VAL A 33 6.09 -8.33 -0.85
N ALA A 34 5.51 -8.54 0.33
CA ALA A 34 6.21 -8.39 1.59
C ALA A 34 7.38 -9.38 1.76
N GLY A 35 7.18 -10.64 1.34
CA GLY A 35 8.23 -11.65 1.30
C GLY A 35 9.38 -11.22 0.37
N LEU A 36 9.04 -10.79 -0.85
CA LEU A 36 10.03 -10.27 -1.81
C LEU A 36 10.79 -9.06 -1.26
N ASN A 37 10.09 -8.07 -0.70
CA ASN A 37 10.73 -6.89 -0.11
C ASN A 37 11.66 -7.25 1.05
N THR A 38 11.26 -8.21 1.89
CA THR A 38 12.09 -8.68 3.00
C THR A 38 13.35 -9.41 2.50
N LEU A 39 13.24 -10.21 1.43
CA LEU A 39 14.40 -10.83 0.77
C LEU A 39 15.34 -9.76 0.18
N LEU A 40 14.80 -8.77 -0.53
CA LEU A 40 15.58 -7.67 -1.06
C LEU A 40 16.27 -6.85 0.05
N GLN A 41 15.60 -6.61 1.17
CA GLN A 41 16.15 -5.91 2.33
C GLN A 41 17.32 -6.67 2.97
N THR A 42 17.23 -8.00 3.04
CA THR A 42 18.27 -8.84 3.64
C THR A 42 19.46 -9.06 2.71
N TRP A 43 19.26 -9.09 1.38
CA TRP A 43 20.36 -9.24 0.40
C TRP A 43 21.03 -7.92 0.02
N PHE A 44 20.25 -6.90 -0.34
CA PHE A 44 20.74 -5.63 -0.90
C PHE A 44 20.55 -4.42 0.02
N GLY A 45 19.64 -4.50 0.99
CA GLY A 45 19.38 -3.43 1.94
C GLY A 45 20.41 -3.37 3.05
N THR A 46 19.95 -3.02 4.25
CA THR A 46 20.79 -2.89 5.45
C THR A 46 21.29 -4.24 5.99
N ARG A 47 20.86 -5.37 5.40
CA ARG A 47 21.19 -6.75 5.82
C ARG A 47 20.77 -7.07 7.26
N LEU A 48 19.94 -6.23 7.86
CA LEU A 48 19.36 -6.45 9.17
C LEU A 48 18.12 -7.35 9.05
N PRO A 49 17.84 -8.19 10.06
CA PRO A 49 16.63 -9.00 10.11
C PRO A 49 15.42 -8.10 10.38
N VAL A 50 14.84 -7.55 9.31
CA VAL A 50 13.67 -6.67 9.36
C VAL A 50 12.57 -7.26 8.48
N VAL A 51 11.35 -7.29 9.01
CA VAL A 51 10.18 -7.81 8.29
C VAL A 51 9.37 -6.63 7.72
N ILE A 52 9.32 -6.51 6.40
CA ILE A 52 8.66 -5.39 5.70
C ILE A 52 7.19 -5.74 5.46
N GLY A 53 6.28 -4.83 5.82
CA GLY A 53 4.86 -5.00 5.52
C GLY A 53 4.08 -3.70 5.45
N PRO A 54 2.76 -3.79 5.21
CA PRO A 54 1.91 -2.62 5.06
C PRO A 54 1.82 -1.84 6.38
N SER A 55 1.85 -0.51 6.26
CA SER A 55 1.91 0.43 7.38
C SER A 55 0.54 1.04 7.69
N TYR A 56 0.21 1.15 8.98
CA TYR A 56 -1.02 1.79 9.47
C TYR A 56 -1.13 3.27 9.07
N SER A 57 -0.01 3.96 8.92
CA SER A 57 0.01 5.38 8.54
C SER A 57 -0.64 5.64 7.18
N PHE A 58 -0.70 4.62 6.31
CA PHE A 58 -1.30 4.74 4.98
C PHE A 58 -2.80 4.41 4.95
N ILE A 59 -3.42 4.01 6.06
CA ILE A 59 -4.87 3.73 6.09
C ILE A 59 -5.66 5.01 5.83
N ALA A 60 -5.35 6.09 6.56
CA ALA A 60 -6.05 7.37 6.40
C ALA A 60 -5.98 7.89 4.95
N PRO A 61 -4.79 8.05 4.32
CA PRO A 61 -4.73 8.51 2.93
C PRO A 61 -5.38 7.52 1.95
N ALA A 62 -5.31 6.22 2.18
CA ALA A 62 -6.02 5.25 1.34
C ALA A 62 -7.55 5.42 1.42
N LEU A 63 -8.10 5.64 2.62
CA LEU A 63 -9.53 5.93 2.80
C LEU A 63 -9.96 7.22 2.07
N PHE A 64 -9.15 8.28 2.12
CA PHE A 64 -9.43 9.50 1.36
C PHE A 64 -9.50 9.26 -0.15
N VAL A 65 -8.64 8.39 -0.69
CA VAL A 65 -8.70 8.03 -2.12
C VAL A 65 -9.96 7.23 -2.42
N VAL A 66 -10.27 6.19 -1.63
CA VAL A 66 -11.43 5.30 -1.87
C VAL A 66 -12.77 6.04 -1.75
N LEU A 67 -12.86 7.01 -0.83
CA LEU A 67 -14.06 7.82 -0.62
C LEU A 67 -14.15 9.02 -1.56
N SER A 68 -13.17 9.20 -2.46
CA SER A 68 -13.20 10.29 -3.43
C SER A 68 -14.35 10.11 -4.42
N ASP A 69 -15.08 11.20 -4.67
CA ASP A 69 -16.18 11.25 -5.64
C ASP A 69 -15.74 10.89 -7.07
N ARG A 70 -14.44 10.96 -7.36
CA ARG A 70 -13.83 10.53 -8.64
C ARG A 70 -14.18 9.10 -9.02
N TYR A 71 -14.38 8.21 -8.04
CA TYR A 71 -14.70 6.80 -8.28
C TYR A 71 -16.21 6.52 -8.23
N SER A 72 -17.04 7.52 -7.90
CA SER A 72 -18.50 7.37 -7.87
C SER A 72 -19.13 7.24 -9.27
N LYS A 73 -18.36 7.54 -10.33
CA LYS A 73 -18.80 7.37 -11.73
C LYS A 73 -18.88 5.91 -12.18
N TYR A 74 -18.21 4.99 -11.49
CA TYR A 74 -18.19 3.58 -11.85
C TYR A 74 -19.38 2.88 -11.18
N VAL A 75 -20.31 2.39 -12.00
CA VAL A 75 -21.50 1.66 -11.55
C VAL A 75 -21.17 0.21 -11.23
N ASP A 76 -20.25 -0.39 -12.00
CA ASP A 76 -19.78 -1.75 -11.76
C ASP A 76 -18.82 -1.77 -10.54
N PRO A 77 -19.13 -2.53 -9.48
CA PRO A 77 -18.25 -2.65 -8.31
C PRO A 77 -16.85 -3.19 -8.64
N LEU A 78 -16.72 -4.07 -9.64
CA LEU A 78 -15.41 -4.62 -10.01
C LEU A 78 -14.53 -3.55 -10.66
N GLU A 79 -15.09 -2.79 -11.61
CA GLU A 79 -14.39 -1.69 -12.27
C GLU A 79 -14.01 -0.59 -11.26
N ARG A 80 -14.92 -0.27 -10.33
CA ARG A 80 -14.63 0.66 -9.23
C ARG A 80 -13.47 0.18 -8.37
N PHE A 81 -13.41 -1.12 -8.06
CA PHE A 81 -12.33 -1.71 -7.28
C PHE A 81 -10.98 -1.61 -8.01
N GLU A 82 -10.92 -2.00 -9.28
CA GLU A 82 -9.69 -1.96 -10.07
C GLU A 82 -9.14 -0.53 -10.19
N GLU A 83 -10.00 0.42 -10.50
CA GLU A 83 -9.61 1.82 -10.69
C GLU A 83 -9.20 2.49 -9.38
N SER A 84 -9.90 2.18 -8.28
CA SER A 84 -9.51 2.65 -6.94
C SER A 84 -8.16 2.08 -6.51
N MET A 85 -7.93 0.77 -6.73
CA MET A 85 -6.66 0.10 -6.42
C MET A 85 -5.49 0.69 -7.22
N ARG A 86 -5.68 0.93 -8.53
CA ARG A 86 -4.68 1.60 -9.38
C ARG A 86 -4.38 3.00 -8.86
N GLY A 87 -5.40 3.75 -8.46
CA GLY A 87 -5.25 5.08 -7.89
C GLY A 87 -4.44 5.10 -6.60
N ILE A 88 -4.73 4.19 -5.66
CA ILE A 88 -3.99 4.06 -4.40
C ILE A 88 -2.53 3.70 -4.65
N GLN A 89 -2.27 2.70 -5.50
CA GLN A 89 -0.91 2.24 -5.79
C GLN A 89 -0.09 3.33 -6.49
N GLY A 90 -0.67 4.02 -7.48
CA GLY A 90 -0.01 5.13 -8.17
C GLY A 90 0.31 6.30 -7.23
N ALA A 91 -0.63 6.65 -6.35
CA ALA A 91 -0.41 7.68 -5.33
C ALA A 91 0.74 7.31 -4.38
N MET A 92 0.80 6.05 -3.92
CA MET A 92 1.89 5.57 -3.06
C MET A 92 3.24 5.59 -3.77
N MET A 93 3.31 5.19 -5.05
CA MET A 93 4.53 5.25 -5.85
C MET A 93 5.07 6.67 -5.93
N ILE A 94 4.22 7.64 -6.30
CA ILE A 94 4.63 9.05 -6.39
C ILE A 94 5.02 9.61 -5.02
N ALA A 95 4.23 9.30 -3.97
CA ALA A 95 4.52 9.75 -2.61
C ALA A 95 5.86 9.22 -2.09
N SER A 96 6.29 8.04 -2.52
CA SER A 96 7.57 7.44 -2.11
C SER A 96 8.81 8.11 -2.71
N ILE A 97 8.68 8.84 -3.82
CA ILE A 97 9.82 9.49 -4.49
C ILE A 97 10.45 10.54 -3.57
N ILE A 98 9.62 11.35 -2.91
CA ILE A 98 10.08 12.43 -2.02
C ILE A 98 10.96 11.89 -0.87
N PRO A 99 10.49 10.94 -0.02
CA PRO A 99 11.31 10.42 1.08
C PRO A 99 12.55 9.66 0.59
N ILE A 100 12.50 9.00 -0.57
CA ILE A 100 13.69 8.37 -1.17
C ILE A 100 14.75 9.43 -1.50
N LEU A 101 14.36 10.51 -2.17
CA LEU A 101 15.28 11.60 -2.52
C LEU A 101 15.83 12.30 -1.26
N LEU A 102 14.96 12.65 -0.30
CA LEU A 102 15.38 13.27 0.95
C LEU A 102 16.33 12.39 1.76
N GLY A 103 16.08 11.07 1.77
CA GLY A 103 16.96 10.08 2.39
C GLY A 103 18.30 9.97 1.67
N PHE A 104 18.30 9.94 0.33
CA PHE A 104 19.51 9.87 -0.48
C PHE A 104 20.42 11.09 -0.34
N PHE A 105 19.84 12.29 -0.31
CA PHE A 105 20.60 13.54 -0.10
C PHE A 105 21.03 13.75 1.36
N GLY A 106 20.64 12.88 2.28
CA GLY A 106 21.02 12.98 3.69
C GLY A 106 20.46 14.20 4.40
N ILE A 107 19.43 14.86 3.85
CA ILE A 107 18.82 16.08 4.42
C ILE A 107 18.30 15.81 5.84
N TRP A 108 17.82 14.59 6.09
CA TRP A 108 17.36 14.18 7.42
C TRP A 108 18.46 14.19 8.50
N ARG A 109 19.73 14.06 8.10
CA ARG A 109 20.89 14.14 9.01
C ARG A 109 21.28 15.58 9.33
N ILE A 110 20.84 16.56 8.53
CA ILE A 110 21.18 17.98 8.71
C ILE A 110 20.16 18.67 9.64
N ILE A 111 18.91 18.21 9.61
CA ILE A 111 17.79 18.80 10.37
C ILE A 111 17.68 18.22 11.79
N VAL A 112 18.23 17.02 12.05
CA VAL A 112 18.22 16.32 13.34
C VAL A 112 19.58 16.43 14.04
#